data_AF-A0A1G0CC19-F1
#
_entry.id   AF-A0A1G0CC19-F1
#
_cell.length_a   1.000
_cell.length_b   1.000
_cell.length_c   1.000
_cell.angle_alpha   90.00
_cell.angle_beta   90.00
_cell.angle_gamma   90.00
#
_symmetry.space_group_name_H-M   'P 1'
#
loop_
_entity.id
_entity.type
_entity.pdbx_description
1 polymer ?
#
loop_
_entity_poly.entity_id
_entity_poly.type
_entity_poly.pdbx_seq_one_letter_code
_entity_poly.pdbx_strand_id
1 'polypeptide(L)'
;MKTFVIGDIHGCYNELIELLQQMNVEENDLVISLGDILDRGPKSFEVYNFFRSRKNAHVLMGNHERKHLNGMLNYAQEIVKIQFGNEYESLISWIKALPYHYELEEALIVHAAFEHDQVLEKQREDVLCGSTSGERYLEKKYPENTFWSDFYSGEKTIVYGHHVVGDSPKFLNNTLGIDTGCCHGGKLTAVEFPGSIIHQVQSEKNYWKEQQLFWQLKVLAEKPWTTMTFSSIDKLILKLRISEREDVHDYLNAIEEWKDELDNLLLLILEAMNNLVAELTSEDQENFNQVASTYFFKTFLFKAKLNKLTMDELKEKLETPIKRIELAEALNVSTKHILLPTTDH
;
A
#
# COMPACT_ATOMS: atom_id res chain seq x y z
N MET A 1 -21.51 -19.87 -24.79
CA MET A 1 -20.77 -18.83 -24.05
C MET A 1 -19.76 -19.55 -23.21
N LYS A 2 -18.49 -19.21 -23.33
CA LYS A 2 -17.42 -19.78 -22.52
C LYS A 2 -17.19 -18.90 -21.30
N THR A 3 -16.63 -19.50 -20.25
CA THR A 3 -16.20 -18.77 -19.06
C THR A 3 -14.72 -18.99 -18.86
N PHE A 4 -13.97 -17.91 -18.66
CA PHE A 4 -12.53 -17.94 -18.43
C PHE A 4 -12.23 -17.38 -17.05
N VAL A 5 -11.67 -18.21 -16.17
CA VAL A 5 -11.26 -17.83 -14.82
C VAL A 5 -9.75 -17.62 -14.81
N ILE A 6 -9.29 -16.41 -14.50
CA ILE A 6 -7.89 -15.99 -14.59
C ILE A 6 -7.33 -15.79 -13.17
N GLY A 7 -6.14 -16.33 -12.92
CA GLY A 7 -5.42 -16.16 -11.65
C GLY A 7 -4.91 -14.74 -11.41
N ASP A 8 -4.09 -14.59 -10.35
CA ASP A 8 -3.56 -13.32 -9.86
C ASP A 8 -2.75 -12.59 -10.97
N ILE A 9 -3.27 -11.44 -11.42
CA ILE A 9 -2.75 -10.71 -12.59
C ILE A 9 -1.66 -9.73 -12.16
N HIS A 10 -1.83 -9.06 -11.03
CA HIS A 10 -0.87 -8.13 -10.46
C HIS A 10 -0.30 -7.13 -11.48
N GLY A 11 -1.16 -6.44 -12.23
CA GLY A 11 -0.72 -5.45 -13.21
C GLY A 11 0.06 -6.00 -14.42
N CYS A 12 0.12 -7.32 -14.63
CA CYS A 12 0.71 -7.96 -15.81
C CYS A 12 -0.26 -7.90 -17.01
N TYR A 13 -0.55 -6.67 -17.46
CA TYR A 13 -1.53 -6.43 -18.52
C TYR A 13 -1.16 -7.08 -19.86
N ASN A 14 0.12 -7.12 -20.21
CA ASN A 14 0.55 -7.72 -21.48
C ASN A 14 0.24 -9.22 -21.51
N GLU A 15 0.58 -9.93 -20.43
CA GLU A 15 0.29 -11.35 -20.26
C GLU A 15 -1.22 -11.62 -20.21
N LEU A 16 -2.02 -10.72 -19.61
CA LEU A 16 -3.47 -10.81 -19.65
C LEU A 16 -3.97 -10.79 -21.10
N ILE A 17 -3.55 -9.81 -21.90
CA ILE A 17 -3.99 -9.69 -23.30
C ILE A 17 -3.51 -10.88 -24.14
N GLU A 18 -2.27 -11.32 -23.96
CA GLU A 18 -1.73 -12.49 -24.65
C GLU A 18 -2.51 -13.77 -24.31
N LEU A 19 -2.84 -13.97 -23.02
CA LEU A 19 -3.62 -15.12 -22.57
C LEU A 19 -5.04 -15.11 -23.16
N LEU A 20 -5.70 -13.95 -23.18
CA LEU A 20 -7.02 -13.79 -23.79
C LEU A 20 -6.99 -14.07 -25.30
N GLN A 21 -5.93 -13.64 -26.00
CA GLN A 21 -5.74 -13.94 -27.42
C GLN A 21 -5.51 -15.44 -27.66
N GLN A 22 -4.66 -16.08 -26.86
CA GLN A 22 -4.40 -17.52 -26.93
C GLN A 22 -5.69 -18.35 -26.76
N MET A 23 -6.56 -17.93 -25.83
CA MET A 23 -7.85 -18.56 -25.57
C MET A 23 -8.93 -18.22 -26.60
N ASN A 24 -8.65 -17.30 -27.53
CA ASN A 24 -9.61 -16.74 -28.49
C ASN A 24 -10.88 -16.21 -27.80
N VAL A 25 -10.71 -15.44 -26.70
CA VAL A 25 -11.85 -14.89 -25.94
C VAL A 25 -12.63 -13.90 -26.78
N GLU A 26 -13.94 -14.12 -26.92
CA GLU A 26 -14.84 -13.22 -27.63
C GLU A 26 -15.47 -12.19 -26.69
N GLU A 27 -16.06 -11.11 -27.23
CA GLU A 27 -16.66 -10.03 -26.42
C GLU A 27 -17.79 -10.51 -25.50
N ASN A 28 -18.53 -11.52 -25.92
CA ASN A 28 -19.67 -12.06 -25.16
C ASN A 28 -19.24 -13.12 -24.13
N ASP A 29 -18.02 -13.62 -24.18
CA ASP A 29 -17.54 -14.60 -23.20
C ASP A 29 -17.35 -13.98 -21.82
N LEU A 30 -17.60 -14.79 -20.79
CA LEU A 30 -17.47 -14.39 -19.41
C LEU A 30 -16.02 -14.47 -18.97
N VAL A 31 -15.45 -13.37 -18.49
CA VAL A 31 -14.09 -13.33 -17.95
C VAL A 31 -14.17 -13.03 -16.45
N ILE A 32 -13.61 -13.91 -15.62
CA ILE A 32 -13.60 -13.76 -14.17
C ILE A 32 -12.14 -13.72 -13.72
N SER A 33 -11.71 -12.66 -13.04
CA SER A 33 -10.45 -12.67 -12.32
C SER A 33 -10.67 -13.12 -10.87
N LEU A 34 -9.74 -13.92 -10.36
CA LEU A 34 -9.72 -14.36 -8.96
C LEU A 34 -9.50 -13.24 -7.95
N GLY A 35 -9.07 -12.04 -8.39
CA GLY A 35 -8.63 -10.96 -7.52
C GLY A 35 -7.14 -10.68 -7.74
N ASP A 36 -6.57 -9.82 -6.90
CA ASP A 36 -5.17 -9.38 -6.97
C ASP A 36 -4.79 -8.91 -8.40
N ILE A 37 -5.64 -8.06 -8.99
CA ILE A 37 -5.40 -7.51 -10.33
C ILE A 37 -4.44 -6.32 -10.30
N LEU A 38 -4.30 -5.71 -9.12
CA LEU A 38 -3.46 -4.55 -8.85
C LEU A 38 -2.13 -4.97 -8.23
N ASP A 39 -1.24 -3.98 -8.07
CA ASP A 39 0.04 -4.08 -7.38
C ASP A 39 1.10 -4.93 -8.10
N ARG A 40 2.35 -4.72 -7.71
CA ARG A 40 3.56 -5.44 -8.11
C ARG A 40 3.97 -5.31 -9.58
N GLY A 41 3.07 -5.54 -10.53
CA GLY A 41 3.36 -5.35 -11.96
C GLY A 41 3.15 -3.92 -12.44
N PRO A 42 3.63 -3.61 -13.66
CA PRO A 42 3.77 -2.24 -14.14
C PRO A 42 2.45 -1.58 -14.55
N LYS A 43 1.42 -2.35 -14.91
CA LYS A 43 0.25 -1.87 -15.66
C LYS A 43 -1.07 -2.08 -14.92
N SER A 44 -1.09 -1.78 -13.62
CA SER A 44 -2.29 -1.95 -12.77
C SER A 44 -3.48 -1.11 -13.29
N PHE A 45 -3.22 0.09 -13.82
CA PHE A 45 -4.25 0.96 -14.38
C PHE A 45 -4.90 0.37 -15.63
N GLU A 46 -4.12 -0.23 -16.52
CA GLU A 46 -4.59 -0.89 -17.73
C GLU A 46 -5.41 -2.14 -17.43
N VAL A 47 -4.97 -2.95 -16.46
CA VAL A 47 -5.76 -4.12 -16.00
C VAL A 47 -7.10 -3.66 -15.41
N TYR A 48 -7.08 -2.65 -14.52
CA TYR A 48 -8.30 -2.05 -13.98
C TYR A 48 -9.25 -1.55 -15.09
N ASN A 49 -8.73 -0.80 -16.06
CA ASN A 49 -9.55 -0.28 -17.15
C ASN A 49 -10.13 -1.38 -18.03
N PHE A 50 -9.39 -2.46 -18.28
CA PHE A 50 -9.91 -3.61 -19.01
C PHE A 50 -11.14 -4.21 -18.31
N PHE A 51 -11.03 -4.54 -17.02
CA PHE A 51 -12.16 -5.15 -16.29
C PHE A 51 -13.33 -4.18 -16.12
N ARG A 52 -13.05 -2.89 -15.89
CA ARG A 52 -14.08 -1.88 -15.74
C ARG A 52 -14.84 -1.59 -17.04
N SER A 53 -14.18 -1.65 -18.20
CA SER A 53 -14.81 -1.31 -19.49
C SER A 53 -15.46 -2.50 -20.19
N ARG A 54 -15.06 -3.72 -19.86
CA ARG A 54 -15.62 -4.95 -20.43
C ARG A 54 -16.95 -5.32 -19.78
N LYS A 55 -17.98 -5.55 -20.58
CA LYS A 55 -19.36 -5.81 -20.10
C LYS A 55 -19.50 -7.15 -19.35
N ASN A 56 -18.90 -8.21 -19.89
CA ASN A 56 -18.99 -9.57 -19.33
C ASN A 56 -17.70 -9.93 -18.58
N ALA A 57 -17.28 -9.04 -17.68
CA ALA A 57 -16.11 -9.25 -16.86
C ALA A 57 -16.41 -9.04 -15.37
N HIS A 58 -15.85 -9.91 -14.52
CA HIS A 58 -15.94 -9.82 -13.08
C HIS A 58 -14.56 -9.95 -12.46
N VAL A 59 -14.38 -9.31 -11.32
CA VAL A 59 -13.17 -9.40 -10.50
C VAL A 59 -13.61 -9.68 -9.08
N LEU A 60 -13.00 -10.68 -8.44
CA LEU A 60 -13.27 -10.94 -7.03
C LEU A 60 -12.42 -10.03 -6.15
N MET A 61 -12.87 -9.85 -4.91
CA MET A 61 -12.09 -9.16 -3.88
C MET A 61 -10.87 -10.01 -3.50
N GLY A 62 -9.68 -9.61 -3.95
CA GLY A 62 -8.41 -10.13 -3.45
C GLY A 62 -7.94 -9.44 -2.18
N ASN A 63 -6.87 -9.95 -1.56
CA ASN A 63 -6.28 -9.28 -0.39
C ASN A 63 -5.58 -7.97 -0.77
N HIS A 64 -5.11 -7.84 -2.01
CA HIS A 64 -4.52 -6.61 -2.50
C HIS A 64 -5.58 -5.50 -2.69
N GLU A 65 -6.71 -5.81 -3.34
CA GLU A 65 -7.84 -4.88 -3.43
C GLU A 65 -8.36 -4.51 -2.04
N ARG A 66 -8.42 -5.47 -1.10
CA ARG A 66 -8.87 -5.20 0.26
C ARG A 66 -7.90 -4.33 1.07
N LYS A 67 -6.58 -4.41 0.82
CA LYS A 67 -5.59 -3.48 1.40
C LYS A 67 -5.85 -2.05 0.93
N HIS A 68 -6.10 -1.87 -0.37
CA HIS A 68 -6.50 -0.58 -0.93
C HIS A 68 -7.77 -0.03 -0.27
N LEU A 69 -8.83 -0.84 -0.21
CA LEU A 69 -10.11 -0.45 0.40
C LEU A 69 -9.96 -0.01 1.87
N ASN A 70 -9.09 -0.67 2.62
CA ASN A 70 -8.85 -0.38 4.04
C ASN A 70 -7.79 0.72 4.28
N GLY A 71 -7.21 1.31 3.23
CA GLY A 71 -6.14 2.30 3.35
C GLY A 71 -4.81 1.75 3.89
N MET A 72 -4.59 0.42 3.79
CA MET A 72 -3.35 -0.23 4.20
C MET A 72 -2.31 -0.14 3.07
N LEU A 73 -1.67 1.03 2.96
CA LEU A 73 -0.76 1.33 1.86
C LEU A 73 0.67 0.87 2.17
N ASN A 74 0.96 -0.39 1.85
CA ASN A 74 2.35 -0.87 1.81
C ASN A 74 3.01 -0.43 0.50
N TYR A 75 4.29 -0.75 0.33
CA TYR A 75 5.10 -0.31 -0.81
C TYR A 75 4.45 -0.58 -2.19
N ALA A 76 3.81 -1.74 -2.39
CA ALA A 76 3.12 -2.03 -3.66
C ALA A 76 1.87 -1.16 -3.86
N GLN A 77 1.05 -0.99 -2.81
CA GLN A 77 -0.14 -0.13 -2.85
C GLN A 77 0.22 1.36 -3.02
N GLU A 78 1.36 1.80 -2.50
CA GLU A 78 1.88 3.16 -2.73
C GLU A 78 2.20 3.37 -4.20
N ILE A 79 2.83 2.39 -4.86
CA ILE A 79 3.07 2.43 -6.32
C ILE A 79 1.75 2.62 -7.06
N VAL A 80 0.74 1.78 -6.79
CA VAL A 80 -0.56 1.88 -7.45
C VAL A 80 -1.24 3.22 -7.16
N LYS A 81 -1.17 3.73 -5.93
CA LYS A 81 -1.72 5.04 -5.60
C LYS A 81 -1.08 6.16 -6.43
N ILE A 82 0.24 6.13 -6.59
CA ILE A 82 0.96 7.10 -7.43
C ILE A 82 0.59 6.92 -8.91
N GLN A 83 0.53 5.67 -9.41
CA GLN A 83 0.15 5.35 -10.79
C GLN A 83 -1.24 5.89 -11.17
N PHE A 84 -2.20 5.80 -10.25
CA PHE A 84 -3.58 6.22 -10.50
C PHE A 84 -3.78 7.73 -10.27
N GLY A 85 -3.00 8.36 -9.38
CA GLY A 85 -3.13 9.79 -9.07
C GLY A 85 -4.59 10.17 -8.74
N ASN A 86 -5.15 11.09 -9.53
CA ASN A 86 -6.52 11.58 -9.34
C ASN A 86 -7.61 10.50 -9.54
N GLU A 87 -7.31 9.41 -10.26
CA GLU A 87 -8.27 8.31 -10.51
C GLU A 87 -8.31 7.29 -9.37
N TYR A 88 -7.47 7.44 -8.35
CA TYR A 88 -7.39 6.50 -7.25
C TYR A 88 -8.71 6.42 -6.46
N GLU A 89 -9.39 7.54 -6.25
CA GLU A 89 -10.71 7.54 -5.58
C GLU A 89 -11.77 6.80 -6.40
N SER A 90 -11.70 6.87 -7.73
CA SER A 90 -12.57 6.06 -8.60
C SER A 90 -12.25 4.58 -8.47
N LEU A 91 -10.97 4.21 -8.36
CA LEU A 91 -10.55 2.83 -8.12
C LEU A 91 -11.12 2.30 -6.79
N ILE A 92 -10.97 3.05 -5.69
CA ILE A 92 -11.50 2.64 -4.38
C ILE A 92 -13.02 2.47 -4.41
N SER A 93 -13.72 3.39 -5.08
CA SER A 93 -15.17 3.30 -5.26
C SER A 93 -15.60 2.04 -6.04
N TRP A 94 -14.83 1.65 -7.05
CA TRP A 94 -15.05 0.44 -7.83
C TRP A 94 -14.75 -0.83 -7.02
N ILE A 95 -13.61 -0.87 -6.31
CA ILE A 95 -13.20 -1.99 -5.45
C ILE A 95 -14.27 -2.32 -4.39
N LYS A 96 -14.92 -1.30 -3.84
CA LYS A 96 -15.95 -1.47 -2.79
C LYS A 96 -17.12 -2.36 -3.23
N ALA A 97 -17.35 -2.49 -4.54
CA ALA A 97 -18.44 -3.30 -5.10
C ALA A 97 -18.02 -4.72 -5.50
N LEU A 98 -16.75 -5.11 -5.34
CA LEU A 98 -16.27 -6.42 -5.76
C LEU A 98 -16.86 -7.53 -4.86
N PRO A 99 -17.39 -8.63 -5.44
CA PRO A 99 -17.84 -9.78 -4.68
C PRO A 99 -16.66 -10.62 -4.17
N TYR A 100 -16.88 -11.41 -3.13
CA TYR A 100 -15.87 -12.32 -2.59
C TYR A 100 -15.83 -13.70 -3.26
N HIS A 101 -16.85 -14.01 -4.07
CA HIS A 101 -16.95 -15.28 -4.79
C HIS A 101 -17.80 -15.12 -6.05
N TYR A 102 -17.69 -16.08 -6.95
CA TYR A 102 -18.59 -16.25 -8.10
C TYR A 102 -18.98 -17.72 -8.21
N GLU A 103 -20.26 -18.00 -8.42
CA GLU A 103 -20.75 -19.38 -8.53
C GLU A 103 -21.12 -19.70 -9.98
N LEU A 104 -20.51 -20.77 -10.50
CA LEU A 104 -20.85 -21.40 -11.77
C LEU A 104 -21.64 -22.68 -11.51
N GLU A 105 -22.19 -23.28 -12.56
CA GLU A 105 -22.88 -24.58 -12.46
C GLU A 105 -21.95 -25.68 -11.93
N GLU A 106 -20.73 -25.74 -12.46
CA GLU A 106 -19.75 -26.81 -12.20
C GLU A 106 -18.59 -26.40 -11.26
N ALA A 107 -18.49 -25.12 -10.91
CA ALA A 107 -17.39 -24.60 -10.10
C ALA A 107 -17.79 -23.45 -9.17
N LEU A 108 -17.05 -23.31 -8.07
CA LEU A 108 -17.09 -22.16 -7.18
C LEU A 108 -15.75 -21.42 -7.29
N ILE A 109 -15.81 -20.11 -7.50
CA ILE A 109 -14.64 -19.26 -7.75
C ILE A 109 -14.44 -18.38 -6.52
N VAL A 110 -13.25 -18.44 -5.89
CA VAL A 110 -12.88 -17.66 -4.70
C VAL A 110 -11.42 -17.22 -4.83
N HIS A 111 -11.03 -16.09 -4.23
CA HIS A 111 -9.64 -15.63 -4.35
C HIS A 111 -8.64 -16.59 -3.71
N ALA A 112 -8.83 -16.95 -2.44
CA ALA A 112 -7.77 -17.59 -1.67
C ALA A 112 -8.14 -18.95 -1.07
N ALA A 113 -9.20 -18.99 -0.26
CA ALA A 113 -9.48 -20.16 0.56
C ALA A 113 -10.97 -20.34 0.82
N PHE A 114 -11.35 -21.56 1.17
CA PHE A 114 -12.72 -21.93 1.47
C PHE A 114 -12.75 -22.87 2.68
N GLU A 115 -13.56 -22.54 3.69
CA GLU A 115 -13.74 -23.39 4.87
C GLU A 115 -14.54 -24.65 4.47
N HIS A 116 -13.87 -25.81 4.42
CA HIS A 116 -14.44 -27.08 3.93
C HIS A 116 -15.71 -27.54 4.66
N ASP A 117 -15.90 -27.10 5.90
CA ASP A 117 -17.00 -27.44 6.82
C ASP A 117 -18.12 -26.39 6.84
N GLN A 118 -18.03 -25.34 6.01
CA GLN A 118 -19.03 -24.29 5.93
C GLN A 118 -19.63 -24.20 4.52
N VAL A 119 -20.92 -23.88 4.47
CA VAL A 119 -21.60 -23.51 3.22
C VAL A 119 -21.16 -22.13 2.76
N LEU A 120 -21.34 -21.83 1.47
CA LEU A 120 -20.87 -20.60 0.82
C LEU A 120 -21.33 -19.33 1.57
N GLU A 121 -22.58 -19.28 2.02
CA GLU A 121 -23.18 -18.12 2.69
C GLU A 121 -22.63 -17.87 4.09
N LYS A 122 -21.91 -18.84 4.66
CA LYS A 122 -21.28 -18.76 5.98
C LYS A 122 -19.77 -18.57 5.91
N GLN A 123 -19.19 -18.53 4.71
CA GLN A 123 -17.77 -18.29 4.51
C GLN A 123 -17.39 -16.90 5.01
N ARG A 124 -16.26 -16.80 5.71
CA ARG A 124 -15.71 -15.51 6.14
C ARG A 124 -15.10 -14.79 4.94
N GLU A 125 -15.48 -13.54 4.73
CA GLU A 125 -14.84 -12.68 3.72
C GLU A 125 -13.32 -12.59 3.91
N ASP A 126 -12.85 -12.56 5.16
CA ASP A 126 -11.43 -12.61 5.51
C ASP A 126 -10.69 -13.83 4.96
N VAL A 127 -11.37 -14.97 4.92
CA VAL A 127 -10.87 -16.25 4.41
C VAL A 127 -10.95 -16.28 2.89
N LEU A 128 -12.10 -15.92 2.33
CA LEU A 128 -12.33 -15.90 0.88
C LEU A 128 -11.30 -15.04 0.15
N CYS A 129 -10.96 -13.86 0.70
CA CYS A 129 -9.99 -12.96 0.10
C CYS A 129 -8.54 -13.16 0.55
N GLY A 130 -8.20 -14.14 1.39
CA GLY A 130 -6.79 -14.37 1.79
C GLY A 130 -6.15 -13.23 2.59
N SER A 131 -6.92 -12.61 3.48
CA SER A 131 -6.35 -11.58 4.38
C SER A 131 -5.51 -12.20 5.49
N THR A 132 -4.60 -11.41 6.08
CA THR A 132 -3.78 -11.87 7.22
C THR A 132 -4.63 -12.35 8.41
N SER A 133 -5.80 -11.75 8.66
CA SER A 133 -6.75 -12.23 9.67
C SER A 133 -7.35 -13.59 9.28
N GLY A 134 -7.69 -13.78 8.01
CA GLY A 134 -8.18 -15.04 7.46
C GLY A 134 -7.14 -16.16 7.53
N GLU A 135 -5.93 -15.91 7.04
CA GLU A 135 -4.81 -16.86 7.11
C GLU A 135 -4.56 -17.32 8.54
N ARG A 136 -4.40 -16.38 9.49
CA ARG A 136 -4.21 -16.69 10.92
C ARG A 136 -5.37 -17.45 11.55
N TYR A 137 -6.58 -17.24 11.04
CA TYR A 137 -7.75 -17.99 11.49
C TYR A 137 -7.67 -19.43 10.99
N LEU A 138 -7.32 -19.66 9.72
CA LEU A 138 -7.17 -21.00 9.15
C LEU A 138 -6.01 -21.76 9.80
N GLU A 139 -4.86 -21.12 10.05
CA GLU A 139 -3.71 -21.71 10.76
C GLU A 139 -4.10 -22.29 12.14
N LYS A 140 -5.06 -21.67 12.82
CA LYS A 140 -5.56 -22.16 14.12
C LYS A 140 -6.64 -23.22 13.98
N LYS A 141 -7.35 -23.24 12.86
CA LYS A 141 -8.48 -24.13 12.59
C LYS A 141 -8.01 -25.51 12.12
N TYR A 142 -6.97 -25.56 11.28
CA TYR A 142 -6.47 -26.79 10.69
C TYR A 142 -5.24 -27.33 11.43
N PRO A 143 -5.01 -28.66 11.44
CA PRO A 143 -3.77 -29.23 11.94
C PRO A 143 -2.52 -28.66 11.26
N GLU A 144 -1.39 -28.71 11.97
CA GLU A 144 -0.10 -28.25 11.44
C GLU A 144 0.23 -28.94 10.11
N ASN A 145 0.76 -28.18 9.14
CA ASN A 145 1.09 -28.63 7.77
C ASN A 145 -0.10 -29.19 6.97
N THR A 146 -1.33 -28.80 7.30
CA THR A 146 -2.53 -29.11 6.50
C THR A 146 -3.26 -27.83 6.13
N PHE A 147 -4.02 -27.90 5.04
CA PHE A 147 -4.75 -26.79 4.44
C PHE A 147 -6.21 -27.17 4.25
N TRP A 148 -7.09 -26.18 4.09
CA TRP A 148 -8.51 -26.41 3.86
C TRP A 148 -8.79 -27.33 2.66
N SER A 149 -7.94 -27.25 1.62
CA SER A 149 -8.04 -28.09 0.42
C SER A 149 -7.80 -29.58 0.71
N ASP A 150 -7.08 -29.91 1.79
CA ASP A 150 -6.84 -31.31 2.18
C ASP A 150 -8.13 -31.98 2.70
N PHE A 151 -9.13 -31.19 3.10
CA PHE A 151 -10.38 -31.65 3.70
C PHE A 151 -11.61 -31.40 2.82
N TYR A 152 -11.46 -30.65 1.72
CA TYR A 152 -12.59 -30.35 0.84
C TYR A 152 -13.12 -31.63 0.17
N SER A 153 -14.43 -31.80 0.18
CA SER A 153 -15.13 -32.96 -0.39
C SER A 153 -16.43 -32.57 -1.10
N GLY A 154 -16.59 -31.28 -1.41
CA GLY A 154 -17.77 -30.77 -2.10
C GLY A 154 -17.80 -31.15 -3.58
N GLU A 155 -19.00 -31.13 -4.16
CA GLU A 155 -19.25 -31.56 -5.54
C GLU A 155 -18.72 -30.57 -6.59
N LYS A 156 -18.83 -29.26 -6.32
CA LYS A 156 -18.31 -28.21 -7.22
C LYS A 156 -16.81 -28.06 -7.06
N THR A 157 -16.08 -27.95 -8.18
CA THR A 157 -14.65 -27.64 -8.16
C THR A 157 -14.43 -26.25 -7.59
N ILE A 158 -13.56 -26.09 -6.60
CA ILE A 158 -13.17 -24.76 -6.12
C ILE A 158 -11.94 -24.27 -6.88
N VAL A 159 -12.06 -23.17 -7.62
CA VAL A 159 -10.94 -22.52 -8.32
C VAL A 159 -10.45 -21.33 -7.50
N TYR A 160 -9.15 -21.28 -7.20
CA TYR A 160 -8.55 -20.27 -6.33
C TYR A 160 -7.11 -19.90 -6.73
N GLY A 161 -6.60 -18.82 -6.16
CA GLY A 161 -5.32 -18.18 -6.43
C GLY A 161 -4.60 -17.83 -5.13
N HIS A 162 -4.09 -16.60 -4.99
CA HIS A 162 -3.48 -16.01 -3.80
C HIS A 162 -2.14 -16.61 -3.33
N HIS A 163 -2.01 -17.93 -3.36
CA HIS A 163 -0.79 -18.65 -3.05
C HIS A 163 -0.22 -19.27 -4.33
N VAL A 164 0.98 -18.82 -4.71
CA VAL A 164 1.70 -19.37 -5.86
C VAL A 164 1.90 -20.88 -5.68
N VAL A 165 1.33 -21.68 -6.59
CA VAL A 165 1.36 -23.15 -6.52
C VAL A 165 2.50 -23.78 -7.33
N GLY A 166 3.33 -22.97 -7.99
CA GLY A 166 4.43 -23.39 -8.86
C GLY A 166 4.16 -23.09 -10.33
N ASP A 167 4.85 -23.79 -11.24
CA ASP A 167 4.80 -23.52 -12.69
C ASP A 167 3.53 -24.06 -13.39
N SER A 168 2.76 -24.89 -12.68
CA SER A 168 1.56 -25.57 -13.17
C SER A 168 0.46 -25.50 -12.12
N PRO A 169 -0.82 -25.42 -12.53
CA PRO A 169 -1.94 -25.49 -11.61
C PRO A 169 -1.91 -26.73 -10.72
N LYS A 170 -2.36 -26.56 -9.48
CA LYS A 170 -2.39 -27.63 -8.48
C LYS A 170 -3.83 -28.09 -8.30
N PHE A 171 -4.11 -29.33 -8.73
CA PHE A 171 -5.37 -29.99 -8.45
C PHE A 171 -5.25 -30.90 -7.22
N LEU A 172 -6.15 -30.74 -6.26
CA LEU A 172 -6.22 -31.56 -5.04
C LEU A 172 -7.65 -31.58 -4.51
N ASN A 173 -8.22 -32.77 -4.25
CA ASN A 173 -9.54 -32.94 -3.62
C ASN A 173 -10.64 -32.05 -4.20
N ASN A 174 -10.79 -31.99 -5.52
CA ASN A 174 -11.77 -31.12 -6.20
C ASN A 174 -11.55 -29.61 -5.96
N THR A 175 -10.31 -29.21 -5.71
CA THR A 175 -9.85 -27.82 -5.68
C THR A 175 -8.75 -27.62 -6.71
N LEU A 176 -8.68 -26.43 -7.30
CA LEU A 176 -7.78 -26.08 -8.38
C LEU A 176 -7.14 -24.72 -8.10
N GLY A 177 -5.89 -24.76 -7.64
CA GLY A 177 -5.07 -23.56 -7.45
C GLY A 177 -4.42 -23.15 -8.77
N ILE A 178 -4.62 -21.89 -9.20
CA ILE A 178 -4.16 -21.38 -10.51
C ILE A 178 -3.27 -20.13 -10.43
N ASP A 179 -2.95 -19.64 -9.23
CA ASP A 179 -1.89 -18.64 -9.10
C ASP A 179 -0.53 -19.30 -9.37
N THR A 180 0.04 -19.00 -10.54
CA THR A 180 1.35 -19.49 -10.97
C THR A 180 2.40 -18.36 -11.01
N GLY A 181 2.19 -17.29 -10.24
CA GLY A 181 3.20 -16.29 -9.92
C GLY A 181 3.60 -15.38 -11.08
N CYS A 182 2.66 -14.94 -11.90
CA CYS A 182 2.93 -14.13 -13.10
C CYS A 182 3.86 -12.93 -12.82
N CYS A 183 3.53 -12.10 -11.84
CA CYS A 183 4.35 -10.90 -11.52
C CYS A 183 5.77 -11.21 -11.03
N HIS A 184 6.05 -12.46 -10.62
CA HIS A 184 7.36 -12.91 -10.14
C HIS A 184 8.19 -13.58 -11.24
N GLY A 185 7.73 -13.54 -12.50
CA GLY A 185 8.37 -14.21 -13.64
C GLY A 185 7.90 -15.65 -13.84
N GLY A 186 6.84 -16.07 -13.15
CA GLY A 186 6.14 -17.32 -13.42
C GLY A 186 5.21 -17.19 -14.62
N LYS A 187 4.01 -17.76 -14.51
CA LYS A 187 3.02 -17.72 -15.60
C LYS A 187 1.74 -17.04 -15.15
N LEU A 188 0.99 -16.45 -16.09
CA LEU A 188 -0.42 -16.16 -15.89
C LEU A 188 -1.23 -17.36 -16.36
N THR A 189 -2.10 -17.88 -15.50
CA THR A 189 -2.89 -19.08 -15.79
C THR A 189 -4.38 -18.77 -15.79
N ALA A 190 -5.10 -19.39 -16.71
CA ALA A 190 -6.55 -19.37 -16.76
C ALA A 190 -7.13 -20.79 -16.90
N VAL A 191 -8.39 -20.93 -16.50
CA VAL A 191 -9.22 -22.11 -16.68
C VAL A 191 -10.41 -21.74 -17.55
N GLU A 192 -10.60 -22.47 -18.64
CA GLU A 192 -11.77 -22.36 -19.53
C GLU A 192 -12.84 -23.37 -19.14
N PHE A 193 -14.07 -22.89 -19.05
CA PHE A 193 -15.28 -23.67 -18.83
C PHE A 193 -16.25 -23.53 -20.02
N PRO A 194 -16.96 -24.61 -20.40
CA PRO A 194 -16.93 -25.94 -19.79
C PRO A 194 -15.67 -26.74 -20.15
N GLY A 195 -15.33 -27.74 -19.32
CA GLY A 195 -14.25 -28.69 -19.60
C GLY A 195 -12.94 -28.49 -18.82
N SER A 196 -12.82 -27.43 -18.01
CA SER A 196 -11.66 -27.16 -17.15
C SER A 196 -10.32 -27.15 -17.91
N ILE A 197 -10.30 -26.52 -19.09
CA ILE A 197 -9.10 -26.49 -19.95
C ILE A 197 -8.14 -25.44 -19.40
N ILE A 198 -6.90 -25.83 -19.14
CA ILE A 198 -5.85 -24.94 -18.61
C ILE A 198 -5.13 -24.23 -19.75
N HIS A 199 -5.01 -22.91 -19.62
CA HIS A 199 -4.22 -22.05 -20.50
C HIS A 199 -3.19 -21.30 -19.68
N GLN A 200 -1.95 -21.19 -20.18
CA GLN A 200 -0.91 -20.43 -19.51
C GLN A 200 -0.11 -19.58 -20.49
N VAL A 201 0.29 -18.39 -20.04
CA VAL A 201 1.27 -17.52 -20.72
C VAL A 201 2.43 -17.27 -19.78
N GLN A 202 3.65 -17.38 -20.31
CA GLN A 202 4.88 -17.12 -19.57
C GLN A 202 5.08 -15.62 -19.39
N SER A 203 5.34 -15.17 -18.17
CA SER A 203 5.74 -13.78 -17.95
C SER A 203 7.12 -13.54 -18.54
N GLU A 204 7.30 -12.38 -19.18
CA GLU A 204 8.57 -11.98 -19.80
C GLU A 204 9.73 -11.94 -18.78
N LYS A 205 9.43 -11.53 -17.54
CA LYS A 205 10.43 -11.25 -16.50
C LYS A 205 9.78 -11.15 -15.12
N ASN A 206 10.61 -11.06 -14.07
CA ASN A 206 10.15 -10.73 -12.74
C ASN A 206 9.82 -9.23 -12.64
N TYR A 207 8.57 -8.88 -12.95
CA TYR A 207 8.10 -7.50 -12.89
C TYR A 207 8.18 -6.93 -11.48
N TRP A 208 7.92 -7.72 -10.44
CA TRP A 208 7.92 -7.17 -9.10
C TRP A 208 9.29 -6.62 -8.71
N LYS A 209 10.36 -7.38 -8.99
CA LYS A 209 11.74 -6.95 -8.75
C LYS A 209 12.08 -5.68 -9.54
N GLU A 210 11.62 -5.58 -10.79
CA GLU A 210 11.83 -4.38 -11.62
C GLU A 210 11.06 -3.17 -11.09
N GLN A 211 9.79 -3.33 -10.73
CA GLN A 211 8.98 -2.26 -10.16
C GLN A 211 9.52 -1.81 -8.80
N GLN A 212 10.05 -2.72 -7.99
CA GLN A 212 10.73 -2.37 -6.74
C GLN A 212 11.89 -1.42 -6.97
N LEU A 213 12.72 -1.68 -7.98
CA LEU A 213 13.79 -0.78 -8.35
C LEU A 213 13.23 0.51 -8.96
N PHE A 214 12.39 0.44 -9.99
CA PHE A 214 11.92 1.62 -10.72
C PHE A 214 11.20 2.65 -9.84
N TRP A 215 10.39 2.20 -8.89
CA TRP A 215 9.58 3.08 -8.04
C TRP A 215 10.25 3.52 -6.74
N GLN A 216 11.42 2.97 -6.39
CA GLN A 216 12.00 3.17 -5.06
C GLN A 216 12.14 4.64 -4.68
N LEU A 217 12.76 5.44 -5.56
CA LEU A 217 12.99 6.85 -5.30
C LEU A 217 11.68 7.65 -5.32
N LYS A 218 10.76 7.33 -6.24
CA LYS A 218 9.45 8.01 -6.36
C LYS A 218 8.58 7.78 -5.13
N VAL A 219 8.47 6.53 -4.68
CA VAL A 219 7.72 6.18 -3.46
C VAL A 219 8.39 6.78 -2.22
N LEU A 220 9.72 6.89 -2.21
CA LEU A 220 10.45 7.55 -1.14
C LEU A 220 10.17 9.06 -1.08
N ALA A 221 10.07 9.72 -2.23
CA ALA A 221 9.73 11.14 -2.34
C ALA A 221 8.33 11.45 -1.79
N GLU A 222 7.38 10.55 -2.03
CA GLU A 222 5.98 10.67 -1.62
C GLU A 222 5.75 10.35 -0.13
N LYS A 223 6.80 10.04 0.63
CA LYS A 223 6.66 9.82 2.07
C LYS A 223 6.24 11.12 2.76
N PRO A 224 5.44 11.04 3.84
CA PRO A 224 4.94 12.22 4.53
C PRO A 224 6.00 12.82 5.48
N TRP A 225 7.21 13.06 4.96
CA TRP A 225 8.41 13.48 5.69
C TRP A 225 8.15 14.64 6.66
N THR A 226 7.38 15.63 6.22
CA THR A 226 7.08 16.84 7.01
C THR A 226 6.26 16.56 8.27
N THR A 227 5.44 15.51 8.25
CA THR A 227 4.55 15.13 9.36
C THR A 227 5.06 13.94 10.16
N MET A 228 6.07 13.23 9.65
CA MET A 228 6.72 12.13 10.37
C MET A 228 7.52 12.65 11.57
N THR A 229 7.57 11.85 12.63
CA THR A 229 8.48 12.14 13.75
C THR A 229 9.92 11.96 13.31
N PHE A 230 10.85 12.72 13.88
CA PHE A 230 12.28 12.57 13.60
C PHE A 230 12.77 11.13 13.87
N SER A 231 12.27 10.47 14.93
CA SER A 231 12.60 9.06 15.19
C SER A 231 12.11 8.11 14.09
N SER A 232 10.93 8.36 13.52
CA SER A 232 10.43 7.57 12.38
C SER A 232 11.24 7.84 11.12
N ILE A 233 11.66 9.09 10.89
CA ILE A 233 12.56 9.48 9.79
C ILE A 233 13.88 8.71 9.91
N ASP A 234 14.54 8.76 11.06
CA ASP A 234 15.83 8.07 11.30
C ASP A 234 15.73 6.56 11.05
N LYS A 235 14.67 5.92 11.56
CA LYS A 235 14.42 4.48 11.33
C LYS A 235 14.24 4.16 9.85
N LEU A 236 13.56 5.04 9.11
CA LEU A 236 13.34 4.86 7.68
C LEU A 236 14.64 5.00 6.89
N ILE A 237 15.44 6.03 7.20
CA ILE A 237 16.76 6.24 6.58
C ILE A 237 17.66 5.02 6.83
N LEU A 238 17.80 4.58 8.08
CA LEU A 238 18.61 3.40 8.43
C LEU A 238 18.16 2.14 7.68
N LYS A 239 16.85 1.93 7.55
CA LYS A 239 16.30 0.80 6.80
C LYS A 239 16.63 0.86 5.31
N LEU A 240 16.66 2.06 4.73
CA LEU A 240 16.83 2.26 3.29
C LEU A 240 18.29 2.44 2.85
N ARG A 241 19.21 2.74 3.77
CA ARG A 241 20.67 2.76 3.52
C ARG A 241 21.26 1.41 3.09
N ILE A 242 20.48 0.34 3.17
CA ILE A 242 20.86 -1.00 2.65
C ILE A 242 20.73 -1.06 1.11
N SER A 243 20.06 -0.08 0.49
CA SER A 243 19.93 0.02 -0.96
C SER A 243 21.31 0.05 -1.65
N GLU A 244 21.47 -0.63 -2.78
CA GLU A 244 22.73 -0.57 -3.56
C GLU A 244 22.77 0.61 -4.53
N ARG A 245 21.74 1.47 -4.50
CA ARG A 245 21.53 2.55 -5.46
C ARG A 245 22.08 3.89 -4.97
N GLU A 246 22.92 4.49 -5.80
CA GLU A 246 23.54 5.80 -5.55
C GLU A 246 22.50 6.92 -5.45
N ASP A 247 21.54 6.99 -6.36
CA ASP A 247 20.50 8.03 -6.34
C ASP A 247 19.58 7.97 -5.11
N VAL A 248 19.35 6.77 -4.57
CA VAL A 248 18.66 6.61 -3.29
C VAL A 248 19.54 7.13 -2.14
N HIS A 249 20.85 6.89 -2.16
CA HIS A 249 21.77 7.41 -1.15
C HIS A 249 21.86 8.93 -1.18
N ASP A 250 21.95 9.52 -2.37
CA ASP A 250 21.98 10.98 -2.54
C ASP A 250 20.71 11.63 -1.98
N TYR A 251 19.54 11.05 -2.28
CA TYR A 251 18.28 11.52 -1.71
C TYR A 251 18.22 11.39 -0.18
N LEU A 252 18.68 10.26 0.37
CA LEU A 252 18.71 10.05 1.81
C LEU A 252 19.67 11.02 2.52
N ASN A 253 20.83 11.32 1.91
CA ASN A 253 21.76 12.31 2.43
C ASN A 253 21.14 13.71 2.41
N ALA A 254 20.44 14.10 1.33
CA ALA A 254 19.70 15.36 1.28
C ALA A 254 18.61 15.44 2.37
N ILE A 255 17.94 14.33 2.69
CA ILE A 255 16.97 14.28 3.79
C ILE A 255 17.65 14.45 5.16
N GLU A 256 18.85 13.90 5.36
CA GLU A 256 19.63 14.14 6.58
C GLU A 256 20.09 15.59 6.71
N GLU A 257 20.58 16.21 5.63
CA GLU A 257 20.97 17.62 5.60
C GLU A 257 19.77 18.53 5.93
N TRP A 258 18.62 18.27 5.31
CA TRP A 258 17.36 18.96 5.63
C TRP A 258 16.95 18.80 7.10
N LYS A 259 17.17 17.62 7.68
CA LYS A 259 16.90 17.36 9.11
C LYS A 259 17.84 18.16 10.01
N ASP A 260 19.11 18.27 9.63
CA ASP A 260 20.11 19.04 10.36
C ASP A 260 19.79 20.54 10.32
N GLU A 261 19.31 21.07 9.19
CA GLU A 261 18.78 22.43 9.09
C GLU A 261 17.61 22.68 10.06
N LEU A 262 16.69 21.70 10.17
CA LEU A 262 15.57 21.77 11.12
C LEU A 262 16.02 21.68 12.58
N ASP A 263 17.11 20.97 12.89
CA ASP A 263 17.73 20.93 14.22
C ASP A 263 18.37 22.29 14.54
N ASN A 264 19.05 22.91 13.57
CA ASN A 264 19.61 24.27 13.71
C ASN A 264 18.51 25.32 13.89
N LEU A 265 17.35 25.16 13.25
CA LEU A 265 16.19 26.04 13.42
C LEU A 265 15.73 26.14 14.89
N LEU A 266 15.91 25.08 15.69
CA LEU A 266 15.53 25.12 17.11
C LEU A 266 16.34 26.15 17.91
N LEU A 267 17.60 26.41 17.52
CA LEU A 267 18.42 27.44 18.16
C LEU A 267 17.85 28.83 17.88
N LEU A 268 17.46 29.09 16.62
CA LEU A 268 16.83 30.35 16.21
C LEU A 268 15.47 30.54 16.87
N ILE A 269 14.68 29.46 17.01
CA ILE A 269 13.41 29.47 17.76
C ILE A 269 13.66 29.85 19.22
N LEU A 270 14.65 29.26 19.88
CA LEU A 270 14.95 29.55 21.28
C LEU A 270 15.39 31.02 21.47
N GLU A 271 16.23 31.53 20.58
CA GLU A 271 16.65 32.94 20.57
C GLU A 271 15.46 33.88 20.37
N ALA A 272 14.64 33.64 19.34
CA ALA A 272 13.45 34.45 19.06
C ALA A 272 12.43 34.39 20.21
N MET A 273 12.27 33.23 20.86
CA MET A 273 11.42 33.08 22.05
C MET A 273 11.90 33.97 23.19
N ASN A 274 13.21 34.00 23.46
CA ASN A 274 13.78 34.82 24.52
C ASN A 274 13.66 36.32 24.21
N ASN A 275 13.85 36.72 22.95
CA ASN A 275 13.66 38.10 22.51
C ASN A 275 12.19 38.54 22.70
N LEU A 276 11.24 37.72 22.26
CA LEU A 276 9.81 38.00 22.45
C LEU A 276 9.43 38.09 23.94
N VAL A 277 9.98 37.22 24.79
CA VAL A 277 9.78 37.32 26.24
C VAL A 277 10.36 38.62 26.80
N ALA A 278 11.54 39.04 26.34
CA ALA A 278 12.14 40.30 26.77
C ALA A 278 11.30 41.51 26.35
N GLU A 279 10.82 41.54 25.10
CA GLU A 279 9.93 42.57 24.57
C GLU A 279 8.65 42.67 25.41
N LEU A 280 7.93 41.55 25.57
CA LEU A 280 6.68 41.49 26.34
C LEU A 280 6.84 41.82 27.82
N THR A 281 8.04 41.63 28.39
CA THR A 281 8.33 41.96 29.79
C THR A 281 8.77 43.43 29.96
N SER A 282 9.29 44.05 28.90
CA SER A 282 9.74 45.44 28.90
C SER A 282 8.61 46.46 28.78
N GLU A 283 7.48 46.07 28.17
CA GLU A 283 6.36 46.99 27.90
C GLU A 283 5.38 47.11 29.09
N ASP A 284 5.12 46.05 29.86
CA ASP A 284 4.38 46.06 31.14
C ASP A 284 4.38 44.65 31.79
N GLN A 285 4.93 44.50 33.01
CA GLN A 285 5.04 43.20 33.68
C GLN A 285 3.68 42.55 34.03
N GLU A 286 2.63 43.35 34.30
CA GLU A 286 1.30 42.83 34.61
C GLU A 286 0.58 42.31 33.34
N ASN A 287 0.96 42.80 32.17
CA ASN A 287 0.33 42.46 30.89
C ASN A 287 0.91 41.21 30.21
N PHE A 288 2.11 40.75 30.59
CA PHE A 288 2.75 39.57 29.98
C PHE A 288 1.83 38.35 29.98
N ASN A 289 1.18 38.03 31.10
CA ASN A 289 0.37 36.82 31.20
C ASN A 289 -0.83 36.85 30.24
N GLN A 290 -1.42 38.03 30.05
CA GLN A 290 -2.56 38.24 29.17
C GLN A 290 -2.12 38.11 27.71
N VAL A 291 -1.04 38.78 27.31
CA VAL A 291 -0.53 38.74 25.93
C VAL A 291 0.06 37.36 25.60
N ALA A 292 0.90 36.79 26.46
CA ALA A 292 1.48 35.46 26.24
C ALA A 292 0.39 34.38 26.05
N SER A 293 -0.77 34.54 26.70
CA SER A 293 -1.88 33.59 26.59
C SER A 293 -2.60 33.61 25.23
N THR A 294 -2.39 34.63 24.40
CA THR A 294 -2.97 34.70 23.04
C THR A 294 -2.19 33.87 22.02
N TYR A 295 -0.95 33.49 22.32
CA TYR A 295 -0.12 32.66 21.43
C TYR A 295 -0.43 31.18 21.63
N PHE A 296 -0.49 30.41 20.52
CA PHE A 296 -0.68 28.96 20.59
C PHE A 296 0.49 28.24 21.31
N PHE A 297 1.67 28.86 21.31
CA PHE A 297 2.89 28.37 21.93
C PHE A 297 3.14 28.96 23.34
N LYS A 298 2.10 29.49 24.01
CA LYS A 298 2.19 30.11 25.35
C LYS A 298 2.99 29.30 26.36
N THR A 299 2.90 27.97 26.35
CA THR A 299 3.63 27.11 27.27
C THR A 299 5.14 27.30 27.17
N PHE A 300 5.67 27.50 25.95
CA PHE A 300 7.07 27.81 25.75
C PHE A 300 7.42 29.21 26.23
N LEU A 301 6.57 30.23 25.99
CA LEU A 301 6.77 31.60 26.50
C LEU A 301 6.85 31.65 28.03
N PHE A 302 5.91 30.99 28.72
CA PHE A 302 5.91 30.94 30.19
C PHE A 302 7.15 30.24 30.73
N LYS A 303 7.64 29.19 30.07
CA LYS A 303 8.89 28.51 30.46
C LYS A 303 10.13 29.34 30.17
N ALA A 304 10.19 30.00 29.01
CA ALA A 304 11.28 30.87 28.63
C ALA A 304 11.41 32.05 29.61
N LYS A 305 10.29 32.67 30.02
CA LYS A 305 10.26 33.70 31.08
C LYS A 305 10.86 33.22 32.40
N LEU A 306 10.70 31.95 32.74
CA LEU A 306 11.27 31.35 33.95
C LEU A 306 12.70 30.84 33.76
N ASN A 307 13.33 31.06 32.59
CA ASN A 307 14.61 30.46 32.19
C ASN A 307 14.63 28.93 32.32
N LYS A 308 13.48 28.29 32.07
CA LYS A 308 13.28 26.83 32.17
C LYS A 308 13.07 26.13 30.83
N LEU A 309 12.93 26.89 29.74
CA LEU A 309 12.81 26.31 28.40
C LEU A 309 14.19 25.79 27.96
N THR A 310 14.29 24.50 27.67
CA THR A 310 15.54 23.87 27.22
C THR A 310 15.43 23.37 25.78
N MET A 311 16.58 23.14 25.15
CA MET A 311 16.64 22.54 23.81
C MET A 311 16.03 21.13 23.78
N ASP A 312 16.23 20.33 24.83
CA ASP A 312 15.68 18.97 24.92
C ASP A 312 14.14 19.00 24.96
N GLU A 313 13.55 19.95 25.69
CA GLU A 313 12.11 20.12 25.71
C GLU A 313 11.56 20.55 24.35
N LEU A 314 12.26 21.44 23.64
CA LEU A 314 11.87 21.82 22.27
C LEU A 314 11.95 20.62 21.32
N LYS A 315 13.01 19.81 21.39
CA LYS A 315 13.16 18.59 20.59
C LYS A 315 12.04 17.58 20.86
N GLU A 316 11.68 17.39 22.13
CA GLU A 316 10.62 16.47 22.54
C GLU A 316 9.23 16.95 22.08
N LYS A 317 8.92 18.25 22.25
CA LYS A 317 7.58 18.78 21.93
C LYS A 317 7.40 19.10 20.44
N LEU A 318 8.48 19.43 19.74
CA LEU A 318 8.52 19.71 18.30
C LEU A 318 9.16 18.54 17.56
N GLU A 319 8.60 17.36 17.79
CA GLU A 319 9.12 16.07 17.33
C GLU A 319 8.94 15.80 15.81
N THR A 320 8.30 16.71 15.08
CA THR A 320 8.06 16.62 13.63
C THR A 320 8.56 17.88 12.93
N PRO A 321 9.04 17.81 11.68
CA PRO A 321 9.44 18.97 10.89
C PRO A 321 8.40 20.09 10.85
N ILE A 322 7.13 19.76 10.57
CA ILE A 322 6.06 20.76 10.44
C ILE A 322 5.86 21.58 11.73
N LYS A 323 5.86 20.93 12.90
CA LYS A 323 5.79 21.62 14.21
C LYS A 323 6.92 22.63 14.42
N ARG A 324 8.13 22.35 13.93
CA ARG A 324 9.27 23.28 14.04
C ARG A 324 9.11 24.46 13.11
N ILE A 325 8.73 24.21 11.86
CA ILE A 325 8.48 25.26 10.85
C ILE A 325 7.35 26.18 11.32
N GLU A 326 6.21 25.63 11.74
CA GLU A 326 5.05 26.41 12.23
C GLU A 326 5.41 27.30 13.41
N LEU A 327 6.21 26.80 14.36
CA LEU A 327 6.64 27.61 15.50
C LEU A 327 7.64 28.71 15.09
N ALA A 328 8.59 28.38 14.20
CA ALA A 328 9.54 29.37 13.67
C ALA A 328 8.82 30.51 12.96
N GLU A 329 7.86 30.19 12.07
CA GLU A 329 7.08 31.19 11.36
C GLU A 329 6.24 32.05 12.30
N ALA A 330 5.64 31.45 13.32
CA ALA A 330 4.90 32.19 14.36
C ALA A 330 5.77 33.15 15.19
N LEU A 331 7.08 32.91 15.23
CA LEU A 331 8.09 33.77 15.85
C LEU A 331 8.79 34.70 14.83
N ASN A 332 8.31 34.77 13.59
CA ASN A 332 8.91 35.51 12.48
C ASN A 332 10.35 35.09 12.14
N VAL A 333 10.73 33.84 12.45
CA VAL A 333 12.00 33.25 12.03
C VAL A 333 11.85 32.74 10.60
N SER A 334 12.77 33.13 9.71
CA SER A 334 12.72 32.75 8.29
C SER A 334 12.98 31.26 8.08
N THR A 335 12.03 30.57 7.45
CA THR A 335 12.10 29.15 7.08
C THR A 335 12.29 28.92 5.57
N LYS A 336 12.35 29.99 4.76
CA LYS A 336 12.32 29.94 3.28
C LYS A 336 13.45 29.13 2.64
N HIS A 337 14.55 28.91 3.35
CA HIS A 337 15.70 28.15 2.87
C HIS A 337 15.61 26.66 3.20
N ILE A 338 14.74 26.27 4.15
CA ILE A 338 14.59 24.90 4.63
C ILE A 338 13.52 24.21 3.77
N LEU A 339 13.94 23.70 2.62
CA LEU A 339 13.06 23.05 1.65
C LEU A 339 13.23 21.54 1.72
N LEU A 340 12.10 20.82 1.71
CA LEU A 340 12.13 19.35 1.61
C LEU A 340 12.80 18.96 0.28
N PRO A 341 13.77 18.04 0.27
CA PRO A 341 14.39 17.55 -0.96
C PRO A 341 13.36 16.97 -1.95
N THR A 342 13.47 17.40 -3.20
CA THR A 342 12.69 16.88 -4.33
C THR A 342 13.51 15.88 -5.13
N THR A 343 12.84 14.94 -5.82
CA THR A 343 13.51 13.97 -6.71
C THR A 343 13.63 14.43 -8.15
N ASP A 344 13.23 15.66 -8.45
CA ASP A 344 13.37 16.26 -9.78
C ASP A 344 14.83 16.70 -9.97
N HIS A 345 15.55 15.97 -10.81
CA HIS A 345 16.81 16.38 -11.44
C HIS A 345 16.55 16.84 -12.87
#